data_AF-N9QQH3-F1
#
_entry.id   AF-N9QQH3-F1
#
_cell.length_a   1.000
_cell.length_b   1.000
_cell.length_c   1.000
_cell.angle_alpha   90.00
_cell.angle_beta   90.00
_cell.angle_gamma   90.00
#
_symmetry.space_group_name_H-M   'P 1'
#
loop_
_entity.id
_entity.type
_entity.pdbx_description
1 polymer ?
#
loop_
_entity_poly.entity_id
_entity_poly.type
_entity_poly.pdbx_seq_one_letter_code
_entity_poly.pdbx_strand_id
1 'polypeptide(L)'
;MALALSHTGHAFTFFSPFLGWLGVFLTGSDTSSNALFSALQATTAQQIGIPEVLLVAANTSGGVTGKMISPQSIAIACAAVGLVGKESDLFRFTVKHSIIFTVFVGIIVTVQAYLVPWMIP
;
A
#
# COMPACT_ATOMS: atom_id res chain seq x y z
N MET A 1 2.67 -28.77 9.69
CA MET A 1 1.64 -27.72 9.86
C MET A 1 2.22 -26.43 10.48
N ALA A 2 3.17 -26.48 11.43
CA ALA A 2 3.84 -25.29 11.97
C ALA A 2 4.65 -24.47 10.92
N LEU A 3 5.28 -25.12 9.93
CA LEU A 3 6.01 -24.43 8.85
C LEU A 3 5.09 -23.69 7.86
N ALA A 4 3.90 -24.20 7.56
CA ALA A 4 2.95 -23.51 6.69
C ALA A 4 2.31 -22.29 7.38
N LEU A 5 2.10 -22.36 8.70
CA LEU A 5 1.55 -21.26 9.50
C LEU A 5 2.59 -20.15 9.77
N SER A 6 3.87 -20.49 9.84
CA SER A 6 4.95 -19.50 9.83
C SER A 6 5.02 -18.70 8.52
N HIS A 7 4.38 -19.13 7.43
CA HIS A 7 4.37 -18.40 6.16
C HIS A 7 3.15 -17.47 5.98
N THR A 8 2.00 -17.73 6.63
CA THR A 8 0.76 -16.99 6.34
C THR A 8 0.75 -15.57 6.92
N GLY A 9 1.33 -15.35 8.12
CA GLY A 9 1.50 -14.01 8.68
C GLY A 9 2.51 -13.15 7.90
N HIS A 10 3.58 -13.80 7.41
CA HIS A 10 4.60 -13.14 6.57
C HIS A 10 4.04 -12.70 5.22
N ALA A 11 3.13 -13.49 4.64
CA ALA A 11 2.44 -13.10 3.41
C ALA A 11 1.57 -11.86 3.65
N PHE A 12 0.80 -11.82 4.75
CA PHE A 12 -0.09 -10.67 4.99
C PHE A 12 0.68 -9.35 5.17
N THR A 13 1.78 -9.35 5.92
CA THR A 13 2.62 -8.14 6.08
C THR A 13 3.17 -7.63 4.76
N PHE A 14 3.58 -8.53 3.86
CA PHE A 14 4.03 -8.16 2.52
C PHE A 14 2.89 -7.62 1.64
N PHE A 15 1.70 -8.21 1.72
CA PHE A 15 0.54 -7.80 0.93
C PHE A 15 -0.25 -6.62 1.53
N SER A 16 -0.02 -6.28 2.79
CA SER A 16 -0.73 -5.19 3.48
C SER A 16 -0.67 -3.84 2.75
N PRO A 17 0.48 -3.38 2.23
CA PRO A 17 0.54 -2.14 1.45
C PRO A 17 -0.28 -2.19 0.17
N PHE A 18 -0.51 -3.37 -0.43
CA PHE A 18 -1.32 -3.50 -1.63
C PHE A 18 -2.81 -3.23 -1.35
N LEU A 19 -3.29 -3.48 -0.13
CA LEU A 19 -4.65 -3.08 0.27
C LEU A 19 -4.80 -1.56 0.28
N GLY A 20 -3.83 -0.85 0.87
CA GLY A 20 -3.79 0.61 0.86
C GLY A 20 -3.67 1.19 -0.54
N TRP A 21 -2.81 0.58 -1.37
CA TRP A 21 -2.61 0.91 -2.78
C TRP A 21 -3.91 0.78 -3.58
N LEU A 22 -4.62 -0.33 -3.45
CA LEU A 22 -5.93 -0.54 -4.10
C LEU A 22 -6.96 0.47 -3.61
N GLY A 23 -6.99 0.71 -2.30
CA GLY A 23 -7.93 1.67 -1.71
C GLY A 23 -7.73 3.09 -2.24
N VAL A 24 -6.49 3.58 -2.34
CA VAL A 24 -6.22 4.92 -2.89
C VAL A 24 -6.36 4.96 -4.41
N PHE A 25 -6.02 3.88 -5.12
CA PHE A 25 -6.25 3.81 -6.55
C PHE A 25 -7.74 3.99 -6.90
N LEU A 26 -8.63 3.33 -6.14
CA LEU A 26 -10.08 3.40 -6.31
C LEU A 26 -10.68 4.73 -5.80
N THR A 27 -10.25 5.21 -4.64
CA THR A 27 -10.84 6.39 -4.00
C THR A 27 -10.21 7.72 -4.42
N GLY A 28 -8.97 7.70 -4.94
CA GLY A 28 -8.17 8.89 -5.22
C GLY A 28 -7.66 9.63 -3.97
N SER A 29 -7.93 9.12 -2.76
CA SER A 29 -7.68 9.83 -1.50
C SER A 29 -7.18 8.92 -0.38
N ASP A 30 -6.00 9.23 0.15
CA ASP A 30 -5.38 8.55 1.29
C ASP A 30 -6.26 8.58 2.54
N THR A 31 -6.93 9.72 2.81
CA THR A 31 -7.84 9.85 3.95
C THR A 31 -9.02 8.89 3.82
N SER A 32 -9.63 8.81 2.62
CA SER A 32 -10.76 7.93 2.36
C SER A 32 -10.34 6.45 2.40
N SER A 33 -9.18 6.11 1.83
CA SER A 33 -8.62 4.75 1.87
C SER A 33 -8.29 4.31 3.30
N ASN A 34 -7.69 5.20 4.11
CA ASN A 34 -7.42 4.91 5.52
C ASN A 34 -8.72 4.74 6.33
N ALA A 35 -9.76 5.54 6.05
CA ALA A 35 -11.06 5.34 6.69
C ALA A 35 -11.70 3.98 6.34
N LEU A 36 -11.44 3.46 5.13
CA LEU A 36 -11.99 2.18 4.67
C LEU A 36 -11.20 0.97 5.18
N PHE A 37 -9.87 1.04 5.19
CA PHE A 37 -9.01 -0.15 5.37
C PHE A 37 -8.15 -0.13 6.63
N SER A 38 -7.91 1.01 7.29
CA SER A 38 -7.06 1.04 8.50
C SER A 38 -7.66 0.22 9.65
N ALA A 39 -8.98 0.22 9.81
CA ALA A 39 -9.63 -0.63 10.82
C ALA A 39 -9.41 -2.12 10.55
N LEU A 40 -9.54 -2.55 9.29
CA LEU A 40 -9.26 -3.92 8.86
C LEU A 40 -7.79 -4.31 9.10
N GLN A 41 -6.86 -3.39 8.82
CA GLN A 41 -5.43 -3.60 9.03
C GLN A 41 -5.09 -3.72 10.52
N ALA A 42 -5.67 -2.87 11.37
CA ALA A 42 -5.51 -2.94 12.82
C ALA A 42 -6.06 -4.25 13.38
N THR A 43 -7.29 -4.64 13.01
CA THR A 43 -7.88 -5.93 13.43
C THR A 43 -7.05 -7.11 12.95
N THR A 44 -6.51 -7.06 11.72
CA THR A 44 -5.65 -8.14 11.21
C THR A 44 -4.32 -8.20 11.96
N ALA A 45 -3.73 -7.05 12.30
CA ALA A 45 -2.53 -6.96 13.11
C ALA A 45 -2.68 -7.64 14.47
N GLN A 46 -3.80 -7.38 15.15
CA GLN A 46 -4.14 -8.07 16.41
C GLN A 46 -4.25 -9.58 16.22
N GLN A 47 -4.87 -10.06 15.14
CA GLN A 47 -5.03 -11.49 14.87
C GLN A 47 -3.70 -12.20 14.57
N ILE A 48 -2.77 -11.53 13.86
CA ILE A 48 -1.46 -12.11 13.52
C ILE A 48 -0.37 -11.79 14.55
N GLY A 49 -0.71 -11.07 15.63
CA GLY A 49 0.18 -10.78 16.75
C GLY A 49 1.30 -9.78 16.45
N ILE A 50 1.08 -8.82 15.55
CA ILE A 50 2.04 -7.75 15.24
C ILE A 50 1.47 -6.37 15.60
N PRO A 51 2.31 -5.32 15.75
CA PRO A 51 1.84 -3.99 16.10
C PRO A 51 0.82 -3.44 15.10
N GLU A 52 -0.32 -2.94 15.57
CA GLU A 52 -1.36 -2.33 14.73
C GLU A 52 -0.81 -1.15 13.93
N VAL A 53 0.03 -0.35 14.56
CA VAL A 53 0.64 0.83 13.95
C VAL A 53 1.45 0.45 12.70
N LEU A 54 2.03 -0.76 12.65
CA LEU A 54 2.78 -1.23 11.49
C LEU A 54 1.88 -1.43 10.27
N LEU A 55 0.77 -2.15 10.43
CA LEU A 55 -0.15 -2.43 9.32
C LEU A 55 -0.98 -1.21 8.94
N VAL A 56 -1.31 -0.33 9.89
CA VAL A 56 -1.95 0.96 9.60
C VAL A 56 -1.00 1.90 8.86
N ALA A 57 0.29 1.94 9.23
CA ALA A 57 1.32 2.67 8.50
C ALA A 57 1.58 2.07 7.11
N ALA A 58 1.56 0.74 6.99
CA ALA A 58 1.66 0.03 5.71
C ALA A 58 0.50 0.41 4.78
N ASN A 59 -0.73 0.53 5.30
CA ASN A 59 -1.89 0.97 4.54
C ASN A 59 -1.69 2.38 3.97
N THR A 60 -1.23 3.31 4.82
CA THR A 60 -0.97 4.69 4.39
C THR A 60 0.16 4.75 3.36
N SER A 61 1.25 4.04 3.60
CA SER A 61 2.43 4.00 2.73
C SER A 61 2.11 3.40 1.36
N GLY A 62 1.37 2.29 1.34
CA GLY A 62 0.83 1.71 0.12
C GLY A 62 -0.14 2.66 -0.61
N GLY A 63 -0.97 3.37 0.15
CA GLY A 63 -1.89 4.38 -0.36
C GLY A 63 -1.20 5.48 -1.17
N VAL A 64 -0.13 6.07 -0.63
CA VAL A 64 0.67 7.09 -1.35
C VAL A 64 1.18 6.54 -2.69
N THR A 65 1.62 5.28 -2.71
CA THR A 65 2.07 4.66 -3.96
C THR A 65 0.93 4.42 -4.96
N GLY A 66 -0.28 4.14 -4.47
CA GLY A 66 -1.49 3.99 -5.29
C GLY A 66 -1.99 5.32 -5.86
N LYS A 67 -1.76 6.44 -5.15
CA LYS A 67 -2.16 7.77 -5.62
C LYS A 67 -1.55 8.13 -6.96
N MET A 68 -0.30 7.71 -7.22
CA MET A 68 0.41 7.95 -8.48
C MET A 68 -0.33 7.44 -9.72
N ILE A 69 -1.18 6.43 -9.57
CA ILE A 69 -1.93 5.81 -10.68
C ILE A 69 -3.44 6.08 -10.60
N SER A 70 -3.89 6.81 -9.57
CA SER A 70 -5.30 7.17 -9.43
C SER A 70 -5.75 7.97 -10.66
N PRO A 71 -6.94 7.70 -11.24
CA PRO A 71 -7.44 8.42 -12.40
C PRO A 71 -7.43 9.94 -12.20
N GLN A 72 -7.74 10.40 -10.99
CA GLN A 72 -7.71 11.81 -10.61
C GLN A 72 -6.30 12.41 -10.72
N SER A 73 -5.27 11.75 -10.17
CA SER A 73 -3.89 12.26 -10.24
C SER A 73 -3.33 12.21 -11.65
N ILE A 74 -3.66 11.18 -12.43
CA ILE A 74 -3.27 11.06 -13.84
C ILE A 74 -3.89 12.17 -14.69
N ALA A 75 -5.18 12.47 -14.51
CA ALA A 75 -5.86 13.55 -15.23
C ALA A 75 -5.23 14.92 -14.92
N ILE A 76 -4.96 15.20 -13.65
CA ILE A 76 -4.29 16.44 -13.23
C ILE A 76 -2.88 16.54 -13.81
N ALA A 77 -2.10 15.45 -13.75
CA ALA A 77 -0.76 15.42 -14.31
C ALA A 77 -0.78 15.66 -15.82
N CYS A 78 -1.66 14.99 -16.57
CA CYS A 78 -1.81 15.18 -18.02
C CYS A 78 -2.18 16.62 -18.37
N ALA A 79 -3.09 17.25 -17.61
CA ALA A 79 -3.44 18.64 -17.79
C ALA A 79 -2.25 19.58 -17.52
N ALA A 80 -1.45 19.31 -16.47
CA ALA A 80 -0.31 20.13 -16.10
C ALA A 80 0.85 20.08 -17.11
N VAL A 81 1.10 18.93 -17.74
CA VAL A 81 2.20 18.76 -18.70
C VAL A 81 1.76 18.87 -20.18
N GLY A 82 0.50 19.24 -20.44
CA GLY A 82 -0.02 19.39 -21.80
C GLY A 82 -0.21 18.07 -22.56
N LEU A 83 -0.33 16.96 -21.84
CA LEU A 83 -0.56 15.61 -22.40
C LEU A 83 -2.04 15.20 -22.35
N VAL A 84 -2.96 16.18 -22.46
CA VAL A 84 -4.41 15.93 -22.45
C VAL A 84 -4.76 14.93 -23.56
N GLY A 85 -5.52 13.88 -23.21
CA GLY A 85 -5.85 12.78 -24.13
C GLY A 85 -4.80 11.66 -24.22
N LYS A 86 -3.66 11.77 -23.53
CA LYS A 86 -2.63 10.72 -23.41
C LYS A 86 -2.55 10.11 -22.01
N GLU A 87 -3.66 10.11 -21.28
CA GLU A 87 -3.77 9.58 -19.91
C GLU A 87 -3.36 8.11 -19.83
N SER A 88 -3.68 7.31 -20.86
CA SER A 88 -3.31 5.89 -20.93
C SER A 88 -1.80 5.69 -21.00
N ASP A 89 -1.08 6.54 -21.74
CA ASP A 89 0.38 6.47 -21.86
C ASP A 89 1.04 6.82 -20.52
N LEU A 90 0.55 7.86 -19.86
CA LEU A 90 1.04 8.25 -18.54
C LEU A 90 0.74 7.17 -17.49
N PHE A 91 -0.47 6.61 -17.48
CA PHE A 91 -0.84 5.51 -16.59
C PHE A 91 0.04 4.28 -16.79
N ARG A 92 0.28 3.87 -18.04
CA ARG A 92 1.16 2.72 -18.35
C ARG A 92 2.61 2.95 -17.90
N PHE A 93 3.07 4.19 -17.90
CA PHE A 93 4.38 4.54 -17.38
C PHE A 93 4.40 4.52 -15.84
N THR A 94 3.41 5.14 -15.19
CA THR A 94 3.37 5.28 -13.72
C THR A 94 3.00 3.99 -13.01
N VAL A 95 2.21 3.09 -13.62
CA VAL A 95 1.81 1.82 -13.00
C VAL A 95 3.00 0.92 -12.69
N LYS A 96 4.02 0.91 -13.55
CA LYS A 96 5.25 0.14 -13.30
C LYS A 96 5.99 0.68 -12.08
N HIS A 97 6.17 1.99 -12.01
CA HIS A 97 6.83 2.64 -10.87
C HIS A 97 6.06 2.44 -9.57
N SER A 98 4.74 2.62 -9.64
CA SER A 98 3.83 2.44 -8.51
C SER A 98 3.93 1.02 -7.93
N ILE A 99 3.83 -0.02 -8.76
CA ILE A 99 3.97 -1.41 -8.31
C ILE A 99 5.35 -1.68 -7.70
N ILE A 100 6.43 -1.19 -8.32
CA ILE A 100 7.80 -1.35 -7.78
C ILE A 100 7.90 -0.75 -6.39
N PHE A 101 7.37 0.47 -6.19
CA PHE A 101 7.36 1.10 -4.88
C PHE A 101 6.48 0.37 -3.87
N THR A 102 5.29 -0.12 -4.26
CA THR A 102 4.43 -0.89 -3.37
C THR A 102 5.09 -2.19 -2.93
N VAL A 103 5.76 -2.91 -3.85
CA VAL A 103 6.56 -4.12 -3.52
C VAL A 103 7.68 -3.75 -2.54
N PHE A 104 8.39 -2.65 -2.77
CA PHE A 104 9.46 -2.20 -1.89
C PHE A 104 8.95 -1.88 -0.48
N VAL A 105 7.81 -1.19 -0.37
CA VAL A 105 7.14 -0.95 0.92
C VAL A 105 6.72 -2.28 1.58
N GLY A 106 6.21 -3.24 0.81
CA GLY A 106 5.89 -4.60 1.29
C GLY A 106 7.08 -5.29 1.92
N ILE A 107 8.25 -5.22 1.27
CA ILE A 107 9.50 -5.77 1.82
C ILE A 107 9.87 -5.06 3.13
N ILE A 108 9.82 -3.72 3.17
CA ILE A 108 10.13 -2.96 4.39
C ILE A 108 9.20 -3.35 5.54
N VAL A 109 7.90 -3.43 5.30
CA VAL A 109 6.90 -3.78 6.33
C VAL A 109 7.15 -5.19 6.85
N THR A 110 7.45 -6.16 5.99
CA THR A 110 7.82 -7.52 6.41
C THR A 110 9.11 -7.52 7.22
N VAL A 111 10.14 -6.78 6.80
CA VAL A 111 11.40 -6.67 7.56
C VAL A 111 11.14 -6.04 8.94
N GLN A 112 10.31 -5.01 9.02
CA GLN A 112 9.95 -4.35 10.26
C GLN A 112 9.13 -5.25 11.19
N ALA A 113 8.24 -6.10 10.64
CA ALA A 113 7.43 -7.02 11.41
C ALA A 113 8.27 -8.12 12.10
N TYR A 114 9.34 -8.61 11.47
CA TYR A 114 10.03 -9.83 11.91
C TYR A 114 11.51 -9.66 12.26
N LEU A 115 12.23 -8.76 11.60
CA LEU A 115 13.67 -8.57 11.79
C LEU A 115 13.99 -7.37 12.68
N VAL A 116 13.14 -6.34 12.70
CA VAL A 116 13.38 -5.10 13.46
C VAL A 116 12.17 -4.67 14.31
N PRO A 117 11.60 -5.56 15.15
CA PRO A 117 10.39 -5.25 15.91
C PRO A 117 10.58 -4.14 16.95
N TRP A 118 11.82 -3.85 17.38
CA TRP A 118 12.14 -2.76 18.33
C TRP A 118 11.93 -1.36 17.74
N MET A 119 11.91 -1.20 16.41
CA MET A 119 11.82 0.11 15.76
C MET A 119 10.40 0.70 15.83
N ILE A 120 9.41 -0.12 16.16
CA ILE A 120 8.01 0.26 16.21
C ILE A 120 7.57 0.30 17.68
N PRO A 121 7.00 1.42 18.15
CA PRO A 121 6.59 1.58 19.55
C PRO A 121 5.39 0.71 19.93
#